data_AF-A0A9Q0XPA1-F1
#
_entry.id   AF-A0A9Q0XPA1-F1
#
_cell.length_a   1.000
_cell.length_b   1.000
_cell.length_c   1.000
_cell.angle_alpha   90.00
_cell.angle_beta   90.00
_cell.angle_gamma   90.00
#
_symmetry.space_group_name_H-M   'P 1'
#
loop_
_entity.id
_entity.type
_entity.pdbx_description
1 polymer ?
#
loop_
_entity_poly.entity_id
_entity_poly.type
_entity_poly.pdbx_seq_one_letter_code
_entity_poly.pdbx_strand_id
1 'polypeptide(L)' 'MWCYVLLFSLLWIVVWFFRDRQMLSSFKDKYVFITGCDSGFGNLLAKRLDKKGFRVLAGCLTQKGADNLQRAVRPACAPS' A
#
# COMPACT_ATOMS: atom_id res chain seq x y z
N MET A 1 -14.96 11.22 38.60
CA MET A 1 -14.79 9.80 38.18
C MET A 1 -14.86 9.63 36.67
N TRP A 2 -15.86 10.15 35.97
CA TRP A 2 -15.99 10.05 34.50
C TRP A 2 -14.87 10.74 33.70
N CYS A 3 -14.28 11.83 34.21
CA CYS A 3 -13.16 12.51 33.54
C CYS A 3 -11.94 11.59 33.34
N TYR A 4 -11.64 10.71 34.31
CA TYR A 4 -10.56 9.74 34.18
C TYR A 4 -10.86 8.67 33.14
N VAL A 5 -12.11 8.21 33.06
CA VAL A 5 -12.55 7.22 32.05
C VAL A 5 -12.45 7.82 30.65
N LEU A 6 -12.89 9.07 30.47
CA LEU A 6 -12.78 9.78 29.20
C LEU A 6 -11.32 10.05 28.81
N LEU A 7 -10.47 10.42 29.76
CA LEU A 7 -9.04 10.61 29.51
C LEU A 7 -8.39 9.30 29.07
N PHE A 8 -8.68 8.20 29.76
CA PHE A 8 -8.13 6.88 29.45
C PHE A 8 -8.60 6.35 28.10
N SER A 9 -9.89 6.50 27.78
CA SER A 9 -10.43 6.07 26.48
C SER A 9 -9.84 6.88 25.33
N LEU A 10 -9.69 8.20 25.51
CA LEU A 10 -9.10 9.08 24.51
C LEU A 10 -7.61 8.75 24.29
N LEU A 11 -6.88 8.49 25.36
CA LEU A 11 -5.48 8.06 25.31
C LEU A 11 -5.34 6.69 24.63
N TRP A 12 -6.25 5.75 24.90
CA TRP A 12 -6.30 4.45 24.23
C TRP A 12 -6.57 4.58 22.73
N ILE A 13 -7.55 5.40 22.34
CA ILE A 13 -7.89 5.65 20.93
C ILE A 13 -6.69 6.28 20.21
N VAL A 14 -6.02 7.24 20.83
CA VAL A 14 -4.82 7.88 20.27
C VAL A 14 -3.69 6.84 20.11
N VAL A 15 -3.40 6.04 21.12
CA VAL A 15 -2.37 4.98 21.05
C VAL A 15 -2.70 3.96 19.96
N TRP A 16 -3.97 3.54 19.87
CA TRP A 16 -4.42 2.60 18.85
C TRP A 16 -4.29 3.19 17.45
N PHE A 17 -4.70 4.44 17.26
CA PHE A 17 -4.56 5.15 15.99
C PHE A 17 -3.10 5.31 15.57
N PHE A 18 -2.21 5.67 16.51
CA PHE A 18 -0.78 5.76 16.23
C PHE A 18 -0.18 4.40 15.88
N ARG A 19 -0.55 3.31 16.57
CA ARG A 19 -0.10 1.95 16.25
C ARG A 19 -0.57 1.50 14.87
N ASP A 20 -1.84 1.71 14.56
CA ASP A 20 -2.42 1.37 13.26
C ASP A 20 -1.76 2.16 12.12
N ARG A 21 -1.54 3.47 12.33
CA ARG A 21 -0.79 4.34 11.40
C ARG A 21 0.69 3.93 11.27
N GLN A 22 1.34 3.51 12.34
CA GLN A 22 2.73 3.04 12.28
C GLN A 22 2.85 1.70 11.56
N MET A 23 1.88 0.79 11.72
CA MET A 23 1.84 -0.45 10.95
C MET A 23 1.76 -0.15 9.45
N LEU A 24 0.93 0.84 9.05
CA LEU A 24 0.88 1.37 7.68
C LEU A 24 2.21 1.98 7.22
N SER A 25 2.96 2.65 8.11
CA SER A 25 4.29 3.18 7.78
C SER A 25 5.35 2.08 7.59
N SER A 26 5.27 0.97 8.34
CA SER A 26 6.19 -0.17 8.18
C SER A 26 6.07 -0.84 6.81
N PHE A 27 4.91 -0.75 6.17
CA PHE A 27 4.72 -1.25 4.81
C PHE A 27 5.34 -0.36 3.72
N LYS A 28 5.67 0.92 4.01
CA LYS A 28 6.37 1.78 3.03
C LYS A 28 7.77 1.29 2.71
N ASP A 29 8.38 0.49 3.58
CA ASP A 29 9.71 -0.10 3.39
C ASP A 29 9.65 -1.53 2.86
N LYS A 30 8.44 -2.11 2.72
CA LYS A 30 8.26 -3.47 2.20
C LYS A 30 7.85 -3.40 0.73
N TYR A 31 8.42 -4.28 -0.07
CA TYR A 31 8.08 -4.44 -1.48
C TYR A 31 7.08 -5.58 -1.65
N VAL A 32 6.02 -5.35 -2.41
CA VAL A 32 5.04 -6.38 -2.76
C VAL A 32 5.27 -6.77 -4.22
N PHE A 33 5.69 -8.01 -4.44
CA PHE A 33 5.85 -8.56 -5.79
C PHE A 33 4.55 -9.24 -6.24
N ILE A 34 4.04 -8.88 -7.41
CA ILE A 34 2.83 -9.45 -7.99
C ILE A 34 3.18 -10.02 -9.35
N THR A 35 2.84 -11.29 -9.59
CA THR A 35 3.00 -11.94 -10.90
C THR A 35 1.69 -11.91 -11.68
N GLY A 36 1.76 -11.81 -13.00
CA GLY A 36 0.56 -11.80 -13.87
C GLY A 36 -0.22 -10.50 -13.80
N CYS A 37 0.46 -9.35 -13.89
CA CYS A 37 -0.17 -8.04 -13.77
C CYS A 37 -0.71 -7.46 -15.09
N ASP A 38 -0.63 -8.20 -16.19
CA ASP A 38 -1.05 -7.72 -17.52
C ASP A 38 -2.54 -7.32 -17.54
N SER A 39 -3.41 -8.11 -16.88
CA SER A 39 -4.86 -7.87 -16.85
C SER A 39 -5.54 -8.42 -15.59
N GLY A 40 -6.86 -8.25 -15.48
CA GLY A 40 -7.68 -8.85 -14.42
C GLY A 40 -7.30 -8.42 -13.00
N PHE A 41 -7.29 -9.40 -12.08
CA PHE A 41 -7.09 -9.15 -10.65
C PHE A 41 -5.70 -8.57 -10.34
N GLY A 42 -4.62 -9.10 -10.94
CA GLY A 42 -3.26 -8.63 -10.69
C GLY A 42 -3.09 -7.15 -11.02
N ASN A 43 -3.67 -6.71 -12.14
CA ASN A 43 -3.67 -5.31 -12.56
C ASN A 43 -4.41 -4.40 -11.57
N LEU A 44 -5.60 -4.82 -11.12
CA LEU A 44 -6.39 -4.08 -10.14
C LEU A 44 -5.71 -4.03 -8.77
N LEU A 45 -5.09 -5.14 -8.35
CA LEU A 45 -4.33 -5.25 -7.11
C LEU A 45 -3.15 -4.28 -7.12
N ALA A 46 -2.35 -4.29 -8.19
CA ALA A 46 -1.20 -3.40 -8.35
C ALA A 46 -1.62 -1.92 -8.24
N LYS A 47 -2.70 -1.52 -8.92
CA LYS A 47 -3.25 -0.16 -8.86
C LYS A 47 -3.75 0.23 -7.47
N ARG A 48 -4.44 -0.68 -6.76
CA ARG A 48 -4.95 -0.41 -5.40
C ARG A 48 -3.81 -0.24 -4.40
N LEU A 49 -2.78 -1.07 -4.50
CA LEU A 49 -1.62 -1.01 -3.62
C LEU A 49 -0.78 0.24 -3.86
N ASP A 50 -0.55 0.60 -5.13
CA ASP A 50 0.13 1.86 -5.49
C ASP A 50 -0.62 3.10 -4.95
N LYS A 51 -1.95 3.14 -5.10
CA LYS A 51 -2.78 4.22 -4.52
C LYS A 51 -2.71 4.30 -3.01
N LYS A 52 -2.53 3.16 -2.33
CA LYS A 52 -2.33 3.11 -0.88
C LYS A 52 -0.90 3.46 -0.45
N GLY A 53 0.02 3.69 -1.40
CA GLY A 53 1.40 4.09 -1.13
C GLY A 53 2.36 2.93 -0.84
N PHE A 54 2.00 1.71 -1.22
CA PHE A 54 2.89 0.56 -1.16
C PHE A 54 3.86 0.58 -2.34
N ARG A 55 5.08 0.07 -2.15
CA ARG A 55 6.02 -0.16 -3.26
C ARG A 55 5.69 -1.52 -3.89
N VAL A 56 5.16 -1.49 -5.10
CA VAL A 56 4.73 -2.69 -5.84
C VAL A 56 5.71 -2.96 -6.96
N LEU A 57 6.17 -4.22 -7.06
CA LEU A 57 6.93 -4.74 -8.18
C LEU A 57 6.00 -5.63 -9.00
N ALA A 58 5.64 -5.17 -10.20
CA ALA A 58 4.70 -5.88 -11.07
C ALA A 58 5.45 -6.71 -12.12
N GLY A 59 5.30 -8.03 -12.06
CA GLY A 59 5.72 -8.96 -13.12
C GLY A 59 4.61 -9.12 -14.16
N CYS A 60 4.82 -8.57 -15.34
CA CYS A 60 3.97 -8.76 -16.52
C CYS A 60 4.60 -9.78 -17.46
N LEU A 61 3.78 -10.59 -18.13
CA LEU A 61 4.21 -11.53 -19.16
C LEU A 61 4.52 -10.80 -20.48
N THR A 62 3.83 -9.69 -20.75
CA THR A 62 3.95 -8.95 -22.00
C THR A 62 4.44 -7.52 -21.79
N GLN A 63 5.26 -7.00 -22.71
CA GLN A 63 5.72 -5.60 -22.69
C GLN A 63 4.54 -4.62 -22.71
N LYS A 64 3.54 -4.89 -23.56
CA LYS A 64 2.31 -4.09 -23.67
C LYS A 64 1.54 -4.04 -22.35
N GLY A 65 1.48 -5.15 -21.60
CA GLY A 65 0.85 -5.20 -20.28
C GLY A 65 1.61 -4.36 -19.26
N ALA A 66 2.95 -4.42 -19.27
CA ALA A 66 3.80 -3.58 -18.43
C ALA A 66 3.61 -2.08 -18.73
N ASP A 67 3.65 -1.66 -19.99
CA ASP A 67 3.48 -0.27 -20.40
C ASP A 67 2.11 0.29 -19.99
N ASN A 68 1.06 -0.51 -20.20
CA ASN A 68 -0.30 -0.12 -19.81
C ASN A 68 -0.46 0.03 -18.30
N LEU A 69 0.18 -0.86 -17.52
CA LEU A 69 0.16 -0.76 -16.07
C LEU A 69 0.96 0.44 -15.60
N GLN A 70 2.17 0.66 -16.13
CA GLN A 70 3.06 1.76 -15.78
C GLN A 70 2.45 3.14 -16.06
N ARG A 71 1.61 3.29 -17.10
CA ARG A 71 0.83 4.52 -17.33
C ARG A 71 -0.24 4.80 -16.28
N ALA A 72 -0.69 3.77 -15.56
CA ALA A 72 -1.83 3.83 -14.65
C ALA A 72 -1.45 3.75 -13.16
N VAL A 73 -0.22 3.38 -12.85
CA VAL A 73 0.40 3.48 -11.51
C VAL A 73 1.53 4.50 -11.52
N ARG A 74 1.97 4.93 -10.34
CA ARG A 74 3.16 5.77 -10.21
C ARG A 74 4.36 5.06 -10.82
N PRO A 75 5.32 5.80 -11.41
CA PRO A 75 6.55 5.18 -11.89
C PRO A 75 7.28 4.56 -10.70
N ALA A 76 7.13 3.25 -10.52
CA ALA A 76 8.03 2.48 -9.69
C ALA A 76 9.40 2.61 -10.36
N CYS A 77 10.39 3.09 -9.62
CA CYS A 77 11.76 3.25 -10.11
C CYS A 77 12.14 1.99 -10.90
N ALA A 78 12.38 2.17 -12.20
CA ALA A 78 13.03 1.15 -12.98
C ALA A 78 14.38 0.86 -12.29
N PRO A 79 14.75 -0.41 -12.07
CA PRO A 79 16.13 -0.71 -11.74
C PRO A 79 17.00 -0.16 -12.88
N SER A 80 17.84 0.81 -12.55
CA SER A 80 18.93 1.31 -13.37
C SER A 80 19.93 0.20 -13.67
#